data_AF-A0A968VE46-F1
#
_entry.id   AF-A0A968VE46-F1
#
_cell.length_a   1.000
_cell.length_b   1.000
_cell.length_c   1.000
_cell.angle_alpha   90.00
_cell.angle_beta   90.00
_cell.angle_gamma   90.00
#
_symmetry.space_group_name_H-M   'P 1'
#
loop_
_entity.id
_entity.type
_entity.pdbx_description
1 polymer ?
#
loop_
_entity_poly.entity_id
_entity_poly.type
_entity_poly.pdbx_seq_one_letter_code
_entity_poly.pdbx_strand_id
1 'polypeptide(L)'
;MYKSLKLAISFYLGIVTTANFSTLTTAQSIIPAADRTETRIQQQGNITNITGGSLSRDSANLFHNFQQFNVPVDQTANFISSPNIQNILSRVTGGNPSVINGLIQVTGGNSNLFLINPAGIVFG
;
A
#
# COMPACT_ATOMS: atom_id res chain seq x y z
N MET A 1 -4.35 61.00 -28.22
CA MET A 1 -4.26 61.08 -26.75
C MET A 1 -5.44 60.34 -26.16
N TYR A 2 -5.19 59.22 -25.48
CA TYR A 2 -6.19 58.26 -24.98
C TYR A 2 -6.86 58.78 -23.69
N LYS A 3 -8.19 58.61 -23.55
CA LYS A 3 -8.87 58.73 -22.25
C LYS A 3 -9.86 57.58 -22.09
N SER A 4 -9.66 56.82 -21.03
CA SER A 4 -10.06 55.43 -20.84
C SER A 4 -11.51 55.29 -20.37
N LEU A 5 -12.27 54.37 -20.99
CA LEU A 5 -13.58 53.91 -20.53
C LEU A 5 -13.38 52.69 -19.63
N LYS A 6 -13.64 52.81 -18.33
CA LYS A 6 -13.57 51.69 -17.39
C LYS A 6 -14.90 50.92 -17.44
N LEU A 7 -14.87 49.74 -18.07
CA LEU A 7 -15.97 48.77 -18.03
C LEU A 7 -15.80 47.89 -16.79
N ALA A 8 -16.68 48.02 -15.81
CA ALA A 8 -16.71 47.14 -14.65
C ALA A 8 -17.47 45.85 -15.02
N ILE A 9 -16.74 44.74 -15.15
CA ILE A 9 -17.31 43.40 -15.32
C ILE A 9 -17.32 42.74 -13.94
N SER A 10 -18.49 42.66 -13.29
CA SER A 10 -18.65 41.88 -12.07
C SER A 10 -18.62 40.39 -12.41
N PHE A 11 -17.57 39.69 -11.98
CA PHE A 11 -17.47 38.24 -12.03
C PHE A 11 -18.21 37.65 -10.82
N TYR A 12 -19.31 36.94 -11.05
CA TYR A 12 -19.91 36.09 -10.01
C TYR A 12 -18.96 34.91 -9.77
N LEU A 13 -18.26 34.94 -8.64
CA LEU A 13 -17.43 33.83 -8.18
C LEU A 13 -18.36 32.74 -7.62
N GLY A 14 -18.68 31.75 -8.45
CA GLY A 14 -19.38 30.55 -8.00
C GLY A 14 -18.51 29.81 -6.99
N ILE A 15 -18.99 29.70 -5.76
CA ILE A 15 -18.36 28.88 -4.72
C ILE A 15 -18.55 27.41 -5.13
N VAL A 16 -17.52 26.79 -5.70
CA VAL A 16 -17.48 25.33 -5.86
C VAL A 16 -17.13 24.76 -4.50
N THR A 17 -18.14 24.32 -3.75
CA THR A 17 -17.90 23.49 -2.56
C THR A 17 -17.52 22.10 -3.02
N THR A 18 -16.24 21.75 -2.98
CA THR A 18 -15.81 20.36 -3.09
C THR A 18 -16.28 19.62 -1.82
N ALA A 19 -17.28 18.77 -1.97
CA ALA A 19 -17.64 17.83 -0.92
C ALA A 19 -16.47 16.85 -0.75
N ASN A 20 -15.78 16.92 0.38
CA ASN A 20 -14.80 15.92 0.77
C ASN A 20 -15.57 14.64 1.15
N PHE A 21 -15.67 13.70 0.22
CA PHE A 21 -16.17 12.36 0.52
C PHE A 21 -15.15 11.68 1.43
N SER A 22 -15.48 11.58 2.72
CA SER A 22 -14.71 10.74 3.65
C SER A 22 -15.01 9.29 3.28
N THR A 23 -14.00 8.57 2.80
CA THR A 23 -14.13 7.14 2.53
C THR A 23 -14.32 6.40 3.86
N LEU A 24 -15.32 5.54 3.93
CA LEU A 24 -15.52 4.62 5.05
C LEU A 24 -14.25 3.77 5.20
N THR A 25 -13.48 4.02 6.25
CA THR A 25 -12.25 3.27 6.50
C THR A 25 -12.63 1.91 7.07
N THR A 26 -12.59 0.87 6.25
CA THR A 26 -12.57 -0.48 6.80
C THR A 26 -11.22 -0.68 7.47
N ALA A 27 -11.20 -1.26 8.68
CA ALA A 27 -9.95 -1.62 9.32
C ALA A 27 -9.25 -2.69 8.44
N GLN A 28 -8.22 -2.30 7.69
CA GLN A 28 -7.46 -3.21 6.85
C GLN A 28 -6.48 -4.02 7.72
N SER A 29 -6.46 -5.34 7.52
CA SER A 29 -5.58 -6.27 8.24
C SER A 29 -4.10 -6.08 7.85
N ILE A 30 -3.84 -5.63 6.62
CA ILE A 30 -2.52 -5.29 6.08
C ILE A 30 -2.51 -3.81 5.69
N ILE A 31 -1.55 -3.06 6.22
CA ILE A 31 -1.44 -1.61 6.03
C ILE A 31 -0.02 -1.30 5.55
N PRO A 32 0.17 -0.71 4.36
CA PRO A 32 1.50 -0.34 3.88
C PRO A 32 2.08 0.78 4.74
N ALA A 33 3.40 0.82 4.90
CA ALA A 33 4.05 1.95 5.55
C ALA A 33 4.02 3.19 4.63
N ALA A 34 3.87 4.37 5.22
CA ALA A 34 3.99 5.64 4.50
C ALA A 34 5.48 6.00 4.30
N ASP A 35 6.18 5.21 3.49
CA ASP A 35 7.62 5.35 3.24
C ASP A 35 7.97 5.30 1.74
N ARG A 36 9.26 5.21 1.44
CA ARG A 36 9.77 5.19 0.06
C ARG A 36 9.67 3.81 -0.61
N THR A 37 9.17 2.78 0.08
CA THR A 37 9.02 1.47 -0.56
C THR A 37 7.91 1.44 -1.59
N GLU A 38 6.96 2.39 -1.53
CA GLU A 38 5.80 2.42 -2.42
C GLU A 38 5.05 1.07 -2.45
N THR A 39 4.95 0.44 -1.28
CA THR A 39 4.18 -0.81 -1.12
C THR A 39 2.70 -0.52 -1.34
N ARG A 40 2.05 -1.29 -2.22
CA ARG A 40 0.66 -1.08 -2.63
C ARG A 40 -0.19 -2.30 -2.32
N ILE A 41 -1.34 -2.04 -1.72
CA ILE A 41 -2.32 -3.06 -1.34
C ILE A 41 -3.53 -2.98 -2.27
N GLN A 42 -3.92 -4.12 -2.84
CA GLN A 42 -5.12 -4.26 -3.66
C GLN A 42 -5.97 -5.42 -3.13
N GLN A 43 -7.06 -5.11 -2.45
CA GLN A 43 -7.98 -6.13 -1.94
C GLN A 43 -8.91 -6.60 -3.07
N GLN A 44 -9.01 -7.92 -3.26
CA GLN A 44 -9.90 -8.59 -4.21
C GLN A 44 -10.59 -9.76 -3.50
N GLY A 45 -11.76 -9.51 -2.95
CA GLY A 45 -12.46 -10.48 -2.09
C GLY A 45 -11.60 -10.82 -0.86
N ASN A 46 -11.27 -12.10 -0.71
CA ASN A 46 -10.45 -12.60 0.39
C ASN A 46 -8.93 -12.54 0.12
N ILE A 47 -8.53 -12.13 -1.08
CA ILE A 47 -7.13 -12.05 -1.47
C ILE A 47 -6.68 -10.59 -1.39
N THR A 48 -5.60 -10.36 -0.66
CA THR A 48 -4.87 -9.09 -0.60
C THR A 48 -3.63 -9.21 -1.49
N ASN A 49 -3.69 -8.60 -2.68
CA ASN A 49 -2.52 -8.54 -3.57
C ASN A 49 -1.58 -7.42 -3.13
N ILE A 50 -0.31 -7.79 -2.91
CA ILE A 50 0.76 -6.90 -2.50
C ILE A 50 1.66 -6.67 -3.72
N THR A 51 1.73 -5.41 -4.14
CA THR A 51 2.42 -4.96 -5.36
C THR A 51 3.26 -3.71 -5.07
N GLY A 52 3.92 -3.15 -6.08
CA GLY A 52 4.86 -2.04 -5.89
C GLY A 52 6.13 -2.54 -5.22
N GLY A 53 6.63 -1.82 -4.23
CA GLY A 53 7.89 -2.15 -3.57
C GLY A 53 9.09 -1.47 -4.24
N SER A 54 10.22 -1.46 -3.53
CA SER A 54 11.49 -0.95 -4.05
C SER A 54 12.38 -2.09 -4.50
N LEU A 55 13.06 -1.93 -5.63
CA LEU A 55 14.01 -2.92 -6.12
C LEU A 55 15.43 -2.59 -5.66
N SER A 56 16.23 -3.62 -5.40
CA SER A 56 17.68 -3.48 -5.33
C SER A 56 18.25 -3.06 -6.68
N ARG A 57 19.50 -2.57 -6.67
CA ARG A 57 20.19 -2.09 -7.88
C ARG A 57 20.32 -3.16 -8.98
N ASP A 58 20.44 -4.42 -8.59
CA ASP A 58 20.50 -5.58 -9.48
C ASP A 58 19.12 -6.19 -9.79
N SER A 59 18.04 -5.60 -9.27
CA SER A 59 16.66 -6.07 -9.39
C SER A 59 16.41 -7.49 -8.86
N ALA A 60 17.33 -8.06 -8.07
CA ALA A 60 17.17 -9.40 -7.51
C ALA A 60 16.36 -9.40 -6.19
N ASN A 61 16.25 -8.26 -5.52
CA ASN A 61 15.57 -8.12 -4.24
C ASN A 61 14.45 -7.08 -4.33
N LEU A 62 13.28 -7.45 -3.84
CA LEU A 62 12.10 -6.59 -3.75
C LEU A 62 11.81 -6.29 -2.29
N PHE A 63 11.74 -5.01 -1.92
CA PHE A 63 11.54 -4.56 -0.56
C PHE A 63 10.12 -4.02 -0.37
N HIS A 64 9.44 -4.50 0.66
CA HIS A 64 8.17 -3.99 1.14
C HIS A 64 8.26 -3.57 2.61
N ASN A 65 7.53 -2.51 2.95
CA ASN A 65 7.38 -2.09 4.33
C ASN A 65 5.91 -1.86 4.68
N PHE A 66 5.55 -2.32 5.88
CA PHE A 66 4.20 -2.31 6.39
C PHE A 66 4.16 -1.61 7.74
N GLN A 67 3.08 -0.89 7.98
CA GLN A 67 2.72 -0.48 9.34
C GLN A 67 2.14 -1.66 10.11
N GLN A 68 1.28 -2.45 9.47
CA GLN A 68 0.63 -3.61 10.07
C GLN A 68 0.54 -4.73 9.04
N PHE A 69 0.74 -5.97 9.48
CA PHE A 69 0.61 -7.14 8.63
C PHE A 69 -0.03 -8.27 9.43
N ASN A 70 -1.34 -8.45 9.25
CA ASN A 70 -2.11 -9.56 9.78
C ASN A 70 -2.81 -10.27 8.62
N VAL A 71 -2.91 -11.60 8.70
CA VAL A 71 -3.64 -12.41 7.71
C VAL A 71 -4.71 -13.20 8.45
N PRO A 72 -5.97 -12.72 8.49
CA PRO A 72 -7.07 -13.43 9.12
C PRO A 72 -7.35 -14.80 8.48
N VAL A 73 -8.12 -15.63 9.18
CA VAL A 73 -8.65 -16.89 8.64
C VAL A 73 -9.38 -16.63 7.32
N ASP A 74 -9.27 -17.58 6.40
CA ASP A 74 -9.86 -17.53 5.04
C ASP A 74 -9.38 -16.37 4.16
N GLN A 75 -8.39 -15.58 4.61
CA GLN A 75 -7.74 -14.55 3.80
C GLN A 75 -6.39 -15.02 3.26
N THR A 76 -5.98 -14.41 2.14
CA THR A 76 -4.69 -14.68 1.51
C THR A 76 -3.92 -13.38 1.31
N ALA A 77 -2.70 -13.29 1.84
CA ALA A 77 -1.74 -12.26 1.45
C ALA A 77 -0.90 -12.78 0.28
N ASN A 78 -1.09 -12.21 -0.90
CA ASN A 78 -0.41 -12.62 -2.12
C ASN A 78 0.64 -11.59 -2.55
N PHE A 79 1.92 -11.93 -2.40
CA PHE A 79 3.02 -11.13 -2.89
C PHE A 79 3.20 -11.36 -4.39
N ILE A 80 3.01 -10.30 -5.19
CA ILE A 80 3.19 -10.37 -6.64
C ILE A 80 4.67 -10.13 -6.96
N SER A 81 5.31 -11.17 -7.48
CA SER A 81 6.71 -11.18 -7.87
C SER A 81 6.89 -11.20 -9.39
N SER A 82 8.13 -11.29 -9.84
CA SER A 82 8.50 -11.58 -11.23
C SER A 82 9.67 -12.58 -11.28
N PRO A 83 9.94 -13.24 -12.42
CA PRO A 83 10.99 -14.26 -12.52
C PRO A 83 12.41 -13.77 -12.16
N ASN A 84 12.67 -12.47 -12.24
CA ASN A 84 13.97 -11.88 -11.93
C ASN A 84 14.17 -11.62 -10.43
N ILE A 85 13.09 -11.61 -9.65
CA ILE A 85 13.16 -11.41 -8.20
C ILE A 85 13.53 -12.74 -7.55
N GLN A 86 14.64 -12.74 -6.83
CA GLN A 86 15.07 -13.89 -6.04
C GLN A 86 14.52 -13.80 -4.61
N ASN A 87 14.44 -12.59 -4.04
CA ASN A 87 14.02 -12.40 -2.66
C ASN A 87 13.01 -11.26 -2.54
N ILE A 88 11.97 -11.48 -1.74
CA ILE A 88 11.05 -10.46 -1.26
C ILE A 88 11.33 -10.25 0.22
N LEU A 89 11.70 -9.04 0.60
CA LEU A 89 12.02 -8.66 1.98
C LEU A 89 10.94 -7.71 2.49
N SER A 90 10.16 -8.20 3.44
CA SER A 90 8.99 -7.54 4.00
C SER A 90 9.22 -7.21 5.46
N ARG A 91 9.14 -5.92 5.83
CA ARG A 91 9.30 -5.46 7.21
C ARG A 91 7.99 -4.87 7.75
N VAL A 92 7.69 -5.12 9.02
CA VAL A 92 6.59 -4.50 9.76
C VAL A 92 7.16 -3.54 10.82
N THR A 93 6.57 -2.34 10.92
CA THR A 93 7.13 -1.24 11.73
C THR A 93 6.16 -0.60 12.72
N GLY A 94 4.88 -0.99 12.72
CA GLY A 94 3.87 -0.35 13.56
C GLY A 94 3.79 -0.83 15.01
N GLY A 95 4.74 -1.65 15.47
CA GLY A 95 4.89 -2.02 16.89
C GLY A 95 3.93 -3.11 17.41
N ASN A 96 2.97 -3.56 16.60
CA ASN A 96 2.09 -4.67 16.94
C ASN A 96 2.61 -6.00 16.36
N PRO A 97 2.44 -7.14 17.05
CA PRO A 97 2.75 -8.45 16.50
C PRO A 97 1.92 -8.74 15.25
N SER A 98 2.47 -9.54 14.34
CA SER A 98 1.76 -10.07 13.18
C SER A 98 1.04 -11.36 13.55
N VAL A 99 -0.28 -11.40 13.37
CA VAL A 99 -1.10 -12.61 13.56
C VAL A 99 -1.49 -13.17 12.19
N ILE A 100 -1.00 -14.38 11.90
CA ILE A 100 -1.13 -15.06 10.61
C ILE A 100 -1.95 -16.34 10.81
N ASN A 101 -3.26 -16.23 10.57
CA ASN A 101 -4.19 -17.36 10.62
C ASN A 101 -4.70 -17.78 9.23
N GLY A 102 -4.26 -17.07 8.18
CA GLY A 102 -4.58 -17.36 6.79
C GLY A 102 -3.35 -17.68 5.96
N LEU A 103 -3.49 -17.60 4.64
CA LEU A 103 -2.45 -18.00 3.70
C LEU A 103 -1.53 -16.83 3.35
N ILE A 104 -0.22 -17.07 3.36
CA ILE A 104 0.75 -16.19 2.71
C ILE A 104 1.30 -16.94 1.50
N GLN A 105 1.28 -16.30 0.34
CA GLN A 105 1.81 -16.89 -0.89
C GLN A 105 2.58 -15.87 -1.73
N VAL A 106 3.38 -16.39 -2.66
CA VAL A 106 4.08 -15.62 -3.69
C VAL A 106 3.60 -16.13 -5.05
N THR A 107 3.27 -15.22 -5.97
CA THR A 107 2.88 -15.55 -7.35
C THR A 107 3.67 -14.71 -8.36
N GLY A 108 3.65 -15.10 -9.64
CA GLY A 108 4.38 -14.39 -10.71
C GLY A 108 5.88 -14.68 -10.79
N GLY A 109 6.45 -15.40 -9.82
CA GLY A 109 7.84 -15.83 -9.77
C GLY A 109 8.04 -16.90 -8.69
N ASN A 110 9.28 -17.38 -8.53
CA ASN A 110 9.65 -18.35 -7.49
C ASN A 110 10.65 -17.71 -6.52
N SER A 111 10.21 -16.63 -5.88
CA SER A 111 11.05 -15.83 -4.98
C SER A 111 10.93 -16.33 -3.54
N ASN A 112 12.04 -16.28 -2.81
CA ASN A 112 12.01 -16.45 -1.37
C ASN A 112 11.27 -15.29 -0.71
N LEU A 113 10.52 -15.55 0.36
CA LEU A 113 9.86 -14.52 1.15
C LEU A 113 10.47 -14.46 2.55
N PHE A 114 10.95 -13.27 2.93
CA PHE A 114 11.42 -12.95 4.27
C PHE A 114 10.46 -11.95 4.90
N LEU A 115 9.80 -12.33 5.98
CA LEU A 115 8.92 -11.45 6.76
C LEU A 115 9.54 -11.16 8.13
N ILE A 116 9.71 -9.88 8.45
CA ILE A 116 10.36 -9.43 9.68
C ILE A 116 9.40 -8.51 10.43
N ASN A 117 9.06 -8.89 11.67
CA ASN A 117 8.36 -8.03 12.60
C ASN A 117 9.07 -8.09 13.98
N PRO A 118 9.72 -7.00 14.43
CA PRO A 118 10.36 -6.96 15.74
C PRO A 118 9.40 -7.19 16.92
N ALA A 119 8.10 -6.92 16.76
CA ALA A 119 7.08 -7.18 17.77
C ALA A 119 6.65 -8.66 17.81
N GLY A 120 7.15 -9.49 16.90
CA GLY A 120 6.85 -10.92 16.82
C GLY A 120 5.89 -11.28 15.70
N ILE A 121 5.88 -12.57 15.36
CA ILE A 121 4.99 -13.19 14.38
C ILE A 121 4.39 -14.43 15.03
N VAL A 122 3.07 -14.56 14.99
CA VAL A 122 2.32 -15.70 15.51
C VAL A 122 1.58 -16.35 14.34
N PHE A 123 1.72 -17.68 14.24
CA PHE A 123 0.97 -18.52 13.31
C PHE A 123 -0.03 -19.36 14.10
N GLY A 124 -1.27 -19.48 13.64
CA GLY A 124 -2.36 -20.16 14.35
C GLY A 124 -3.49 -20.66 13.47
#